data_AF-A0A4Q4SR87-F1
#
_entry.id   AF-A0A4Q4SR87-F1
#
_cell.length_a   1.000
_cell.length_b   1.000
_cell.length_c   1.000
_cell.angle_alpha   90.00
_cell.angle_beta   90.00
_cell.angle_gamma   90.00
#
_symmetry.space_group_name_H-M   'P 1'
#
loop_
_entity.id
_entity.type
_entity.pdbx_description
1 polymer ?
#
loop_
_entity_poly.entity_id
_entity_poly.type
_entity_poly.pdbx_seq_one_letter_code
_entity_poly.pdbx_strand_id
1 'polypeptide(L)'
;MAPTAPAHDYYVTLEVLPTAPHDEIKTSYRRLARLHHPDKNIGCQHATAKTQLINAAWEILGDVDKRVEYDRSRPQPKAPSSGSQSGPQPTSTQQPRYQASPRPDTTAQDEARAQAESDRKRREWLEFERYQMEQIRRSRNIVKPLVAEIDRLNAIIDENRTRLANDVPYAWNVFAFLSKRLSDQEKSEIRLASINADNAIRIKQIPLNKATAQLNQLCDQLAQRRVQEEKRIAAEKAHKANMERLARERAYEALRQEQARQQAERNKAAQEAAERFRQQQAEQARESAERARKERAAWEAILKACQEEEAQERLRKQEADKERTRRSNERNVITSVRIAPDHYSSLQSNVPAATL
;
A
#
# COMPACT_ATOMS: atom_id res chain seq x y z
N MET A 1 19.65 36.61 -43.42
CA MET A 1 20.40 35.38 -43.74
C MET A 1 19.94 34.31 -42.77
N ALA A 2 19.31 33.23 -43.26
CA ALA A 2 18.94 32.10 -42.42
C ALA A 2 20.23 31.35 -42.00
N PRO A 3 20.39 30.95 -40.72
CA PRO A 3 21.54 30.15 -40.32
C PRO A 3 21.45 28.77 -40.97
N THR A 4 22.47 28.43 -41.75
CA THR A 4 22.77 27.09 -42.28
C THR A 4 22.69 26.06 -41.15
N ALA A 5 21.76 25.11 -41.27
CA ALA A 5 21.64 23.98 -40.36
C ALA A 5 22.98 23.24 -40.27
N PRO A 6 23.58 23.07 -39.06
CA PRO A 6 24.76 22.25 -38.93
C PRO A 6 24.35 20.79 -39.16
N ALA A 7 25.17 20.05 -39.90
CA ALA A 7 25.03 18.61 -40.15
C ALA A 7 25.19 17.74 -38.88
N HIS A 8 25.09 18.33 -37.68
CA HIS A 8 25.33 17.71 -36.39
C HIS A 8 24.10 17.90 -35.51
N ASP A 9 23.57 16.80 -34.98
CA ASP A 9 22.41 16.82 -34.11
C ASP A 9 22.72 17.53 -32.78
N TYR A 10 21.98 18.58 -32.46
CA TYR A 10 22.15 19.34 -31.22
C TYR A 10 21.89 18.49 -29.97
N TYR A 11 21.02 17.47 -30.06
CA TYR A 11 20.78 16.53 -28.95
C TYR A 11 22.02 15.70 -28.63
N VAL A 12 22.70 15.22 -29.68
CA VAL A 12 23.97 14.48 -29.54
C VAL A 12 25.08 15.37 -29.00
N THR A 13 25.12 16.63 -29.44
CA THR A 13 26.12 17.62 -29.00
C THR A 13 25.99 17.94 -27.50
N LEU A 14 24.77 17.94 -26.97
CA LEU A 14 24.50 18.12 -25.54
C LEU A 14 24.41 16.80 -24.77
N GLU A 15 24.71 15.65 -25.38
CA GLU A 15 24.63 14.31 -24.76
C GLU A 15 23.26 14.01 -24.11
N VAL A 16 22.17 14.49 -24.71
CA VAL A 16 20.79 14.33 -24.20
C VAL A 16 19.89 13.63 -25.21
N LEU A 17 18.87 12.93 -24.73
CA LEU A 17 17.85 12.35 -25.61
C LEU A 17 16.89 13.43 -26.14
N PRO A 18 16.29 13.24 -27.33
CA PRO A 18 15.24 14.13 -27.85
C PRO A 18 14.02 14.24 -26.92
N THR A 19 13.76 13.18 -26.14
CA THR A 19 12.68 13.11 -25.14
C THR A 19 13.04 13.72 -23.78
N ALA A 20 14.25 14.26 -23.62
CA ALA A 20 14.72 14.77 -22.32
C ALA A 20 13.93 16.03 -21.89
N PRO A 21 13.57 16.15 -20.60
CA PRO A 21 12.97 17.35 -20.04
C PRO A 21 13.97 18.53 -20.08
N HIS A 22 13.43 19.75 -20.10
CA HIS A 22 14.24 20.98 -20.21
C HIS A 22 15.30 21.10 -19.09
N ASP A 23 15.00 20.63 -17.89
CA ASP A 23 15.92 20.63 -16.74
C ASP A 23 17.17 19.77 -16.99
N GLU A 24 17.02 18.66 -17.72
CA GLU A 24 18.12 17.76 -18.08
C GLU A 24 19.04 18.41 -19.12
N ILE A 25 18.46 19.08 -20.12
CA ILE A 25 19.19 19.85 -21.14
C ILE A 25 20.02 20.95 -20.47
N LYS A 26 19.42 21.70 -19.55
CA LYS A 26 20.09 22.77 -18.79
C LYS A 26 21.22 22.23 -17.92
N THR A 27 21.01 21.07 -17.31
CA THR A 27 22.03 20.41 -16.46
C THR A 27 23.20 19.93 -17.31
N SER A 28 22.94 19.32 -18.47
CA SER A 28 23.97 18.85 -19.38
C SER A 28 24.79 20.00 -19.97
N TYR A 29 24.13 21.07 -20.45
CA TYR A 29 24.82 22.28 -20.90
C TYR A 29 25.76 22.84 -19.85
N ARG A 30 25.30 23.01 -18.60
CA ARG A 30 26.14 23.51 -17.51
C ARG A 30 27.32 22.60 -17.18
N ARG A 31 27.19 21.28 -17.38
CA ARG A 31 28.27 20.31 -17.18
C ARG A 31 29.31 20.46 -18.28
N LEU A 32 28.87 20.44 -19.55
CA LEU A 32 29.73 20.51 -20.73
C LEU A 32 30.45 21.87 -20.86
N ALA A 33 29.76 22.98 -20.58
CA ALA A 33 30.35 24.31 -20.60
C ALA A 33 31.49 24.46 -19.58
N ARG A 34 31.35 23.87 -18.38
CA ARG A 34 32.42 23.87 -17.36
C ARG A 34 33.60 22.97 -17.72
N LEU A 35 33.36 21.92 -18.49
CA LEU A 35 34.37 20.96 -18.92
C LEU A 35 35.22 21.52 -20.07
N HIS A 36 34.59 22.20 -21.03
CA HIS A 36 35.24 22.69 -22.24
C HIS A 36 35.59 24.19 -22.21
N HIS A 37 35.29 24.91 -21.12
CA HIS A 37 35.56 26.34 -20.99
C HIS A 37 37.01 26.72 -21.39
N PRO A 38 37.20 27.80 -22.18
CA PRO A 38 38.53 28.20 -22.66
C PRO A 38 39.49 28.60 -21.53
N ASP A 39 38.97 29.13 -20.42
CA ASP A 39 39.75 29.51 -19.22
C ASP A 39 40.45 28.32 -18.56
N LYS A 40 39.88 27.11 -18.65
CA LYS A 40 40.47 25.90 -18.05
C LYS A 40 41.35 25.11 -19.01
N ASN A 41 41.22 25.36 -20.32
CA ASN A 41 41.87 24.59 -21.38
C ASN A 41 42.69 25.52 -22.31
N ILE A 42 43.54 26.36 -21.71
CA ILE A 42 44.37 27.33 -22.42
C ILE A 42 45.36 26.59 -23.33
N GLY A 43 45.27 26.82 -24.65
CA GLY A 43 46.19 26.26 -25.67
C GLY A 43 45.63 25.15 -26.57
N CYS A 44 44.41 24.64 -26.31
CA CYS A 44 43.77 23.62 -27.14
C CYS A 44 42.74 24.24 -28.10
N GLN A 45 43.05 24.35 -29.40
CA GLN A 45 42.11 24.83 -30.42
C GLN A 45 40.80 24.02 -30.48
N HIS A 46 40.85 22.73 -30.13
CA HIS A 46 39.68 21.86 -30.04
C HIS A 46 38.68 22.24 -28.92
N ALA A 47 39.14 22.87 -27.83
CA ALA A 47 38.25 23.26 -26.71
C ALA A 47 37.36 24.45 -27.11
N THR A 48 37.91 25.39 -27.89
CA THR A 48 37.16 26.53 -28.44
C THR A 48 36.08 26.06 -29.41
N ALA A 49 36.42 25.18 -30.35
CA ALA A 49 35.46 24.63 -31.33
C ALA A 49 34.32 23.85 -30.64
N LYS A 50 34.64 23.02 -29.64
CA LYS A 50 33.61 22.29 -28.87
C LYS A 50 32.71 23.23 -28.06
N THR A 51 33.28 24.26 -27.44
CA THR A 51 32.49 25.25 -26.67
C THR A 51 31.54 26.02 -27.57
N GLN A 52 31.96 26.39 -28.79
CA GLN A 52 31.09 27.03 -29.77
C GLN A 52 29.91 26.14 -30.18
N LEU A 53 30.16 24.84 -30.42
CA LEU A 53 29.10 23.88 -30.74
C LEU A 53 28.12 23.67 -29.58
N ILE A 54 28.62 23.59 -28.34
CA ILE A 54 27.79 23.45 -27.14
C ILE A 54 26.88 24.68 -26.95
N ASN A 55 27.42 25.88 -27.16
CA ASN A 55 26.66 27.13 -27.07
C ASN A 55 25.59 27.22 -28.17
N ALA A 56 25.94 26.86 -29.41
CA ALA A 56 24.99 26.83 -30.51
C ALA A 56 23.84 25.82 -30.26
N ALA A 57 24.15 24.65 -29.70
CA ALA A 57 23.14 23.67 -29.32
C ALA A 57 22.21 24.17 -28.20
N TRP A 58 22.76 24.89 -27.21
CA TRP A 58 21.98 25.49 -26.13
C TRP A 58 21.07 26.64 -26.60
N GLU A 59 21.51 27.45 -27.56
CA GLU A 59 20.68 28.54 -28.12
C GLU A 59 19.41 28.04 -28.81
N ILE A 60 19.44 26.82 -29.34
CA ILE A 60 18.30 26.18 -30.02
C ILE A 60 17.48 25.32 -29.05
N LEU A 61 18.13 24.47 -28.25
CA LEU A 61 17.44 23.51 -27.36
C LEU A 61 17.04 24.12 -26.00
N GLY A 62 17.63 25.24 -25.62
CA GLY A 62 17.36 25.95 -24.37
C GLY A 62 16.11 26.83 -24.42
N ASP A 63 15.61 27.16 -25.61
CA ASP A 63 14.36 27.89 -25.80
C ASP A 63 13.28 26.92 -26.28
N VAL A 64 12.12 26.92 -25.63
CA VAL A 64 11.03 25.99 -25.92
C VAL A 64 10.51 26.20 -27.35
N ASP A 65 10.39 27.46 -27.78
CA ASP A 65 9.86 27.78 -29.11
C ASP A 65 10.83 27.38 -30.22
N LYS A 66 12.14 27.61 -30.00
CA LYS A 66 13.19 27.20 -30.95
C LYS A 66 13.40 25.70 -30.98
N ARG A 67 13.23 25.01 -29.85
CA ARG A 67 13.29 23.54 -29.78
C ARG A 67 12.19 22.92 -30.62
N VAL A 68 10.96 23.42 -30.51
CA VAL A 68 9.82 22.94 -31.29
C VAL A 68 10.07 23.13 -32.79
N GLU A 69 10.61 24.28 -33.20
CA GLU A 69 10.93 24.55 -34.60
C GLU A 69 12.07 23.64 -35.12
N TYR A 70 13.09 23.41 -34.30
CA TYR A 70 14.16 22.47 -34.59
C TYR A 70 13.64 21.03 -34.74
N ASP A 71 12.78 20.58 -33.82
CA ASP A 71 12.17 19.25 -33.83
C ASP A 71 11.29 19.01 -35.07
N ARG A 72 10.64 20.07 -35.59
CA ARG A 72 9.87 20.03 -36.85
C ARG A 72 10.75 19.95 -38.09
N SER A 73 11.89 20.65 -38.08
CA SER A 73 12.83 20.68 -39.21
C SER A 73 13.76 19.46 -39.30
N ARG A 74 13.91 18.71 -38.19
CA ARG A 74 14.78 17.54 -38.10
C ARG A 74 14.14 16.34 -38.83
N PRO A 75 14.86 15.67 -39.75
CA PRO A 75 14.39 14.42 -40.34
C PRO A 75 14.31 13.34 -39.27
N GLN A 76 13.10 13.08 -38.77
CA GLN A 76 12.84 11.97 -37.85
C GLN A 76 13.00 10.65 -38.61
N PRO A 77 13.72 9.65 -38.06
CA PRO A 77 13.64 8.29 -38.60
C PRO A 77 12.18 7.84 -38.50
N LYS A 78 11.57 7.52 -39.64
CA LYS A 78 10.18 7.03 -39.71
C LYS A 78 10.07 5.75 -38.86
N ALA A 79 9.53 5.87 -37.65
CA ALA A 79 8.97 4.75 -36.91
C ALA A 79 7.74 4.23 -37.68
N PRO A 80 7.50 2.91 -37.73
CA PRO A 80 6.39 2.34 -38.48
C PRO A 80 5.06 2.88 -37.93
N SER A 81 4.31 3.52 -38.82
CA SER A 81 2.98 4.04 -38.55
C SER A 81 2.08 2.94 -38.04
N SER A 82 1.46 3.17 -36.88
CA SER A 82 0.24 2.53 -36.44
C SER A 82 -0.87 2.78 -37.46
N GLY A 83 -0.94 1.92 -38.47
CA GLY A 83 -2.05 1.84 -39.41
C GLY A 83 -3.13 0.95 -38.81
N SER A 84 -4.33 1.49 -38.67
CA SER A 84 -5.56 0.71 -38.57
C SER A 84 -5.62 -0.29 -39.73
N GLN A 85 -5.57 -1.59 -39.42
CA GLN A 85 -5.89 -2.65 -40.36
C GLN A 85 -6.84 -3.64 -39.68
N SER A 86 -8.10 -3.52 -40.07
CA SER A 86 -9.09 -4.59 -40.04
C SER A 86 -8.65 -5.73 -40.97
N GLY A 87 -8.45 -6.93 -40.43
CA GLY A 87 -8.15 -8.17 -41.14
C GLY A 87 -8.34 -9.39 -40.21
N PRO A 88 -8.72 -10.58 -40.74
CA PRO A 88 -9.56 -11.56 -40.04
C PRO A 88 -8.81 -12.45 -39.04
N GLN A 89 -9.56 -12.94 -38.05
CA GLN A 89 -9.10 -13.81 -36.95
C GLN A 89 -8.28 -15.03 -37.43
N PRO A 90 -7.20 -15.40 -36.73
CA PRO A 90 -6.71 -16.77 -36.75
C PRO A 90 -7.45 -17.60 -35.69
N THR A 91 -8.03 -18.69 -36.17
CA THR A 91 -8.59 -19.78 -35.38
C THR A 91 -7.57 -20.38 -34.43
N SER A 92 -7.99 -20.52 -33.17
CA SER A 92 -7.71 -21.61 -32.24
C SER A 92 -6.64 -22.64 -32.67
N THR A 93 -5.37 -22.33 -32.41
CA THR A 93 -4.37 -23.36 -32.10
C THR A 93 -4.16 -23.31 -30.60
N GLN A 94 -4.71 -24.32 -29.89
CA GLN A 94 -4.45 -24.53 -28.48
C GLN A 94 -2.94 -24.68 -28.29
N GLN A 95 -2.31 -23.66 -27.74
CA GLN A 95 -0.98 -23.81 -27.16
C GLN A 95 -1.11 -24.80 -25.99
N PRO A 96 -0.18 -25.76 -25.85
CA PRO A 96 -0.14 -26.58 -24.65
C PRO A 96 -0.01 -25.63 -23.48
N ARG A 97 -0.90 -25.81 -22.50
CA ARG A 97 -0.89 -25.10 -21.23
C ARG A 97 0.45 -25.38 -20.57
N TYR A 98 1.44 -24.52 -20.84
CA TYR A 98 2.63 -24.41 -20.00
C TYR A 98 2.07 -24.09 -18.62
N GLN A 99 2.06 -25.11 -17.77
CA GLN A 99 1.86 -24.93 -16.34
C GLN A 99 2.87 -23.86 -15.95
N ALA A 100 2.37 -22.71 -15.50
CA ALA A 100 3.21 -21.69 -14.93
C ALA A 100 3.97 -22.37 -13.80
N SER A 101 5.25 -22.64 -14.04
CA SER A 101 6.16 -23.00 -12.95
C SER A 101 6.02 -21.90 -11.88
N PRO A 102 5.99 -22.26 -10.58
CA PRO A 102 5.80 -21.27 -9.53
C PRO A 102 6.83 -20.16 -9.72
N ARG A 103 6.36 -18.94 -9.99
CA ARG A 103 7.24 -17.77 -9.98
C ARG A 103 7.86 -17.72 -8.58
N PRO A 104 9.20 -17.67 -8.44
CA PRO A 104 9.80 -17.46 -7.13
C PRO A 104 9.23 -16.16 -6.54
N ASP A 105 8.88 -16.18 -5.25
CA ASP A 105 8.22 -15.10 -4.53
C ASP A 105 8.81 -13.72 -4.88
N THR A 106 8.11 -12.95 -5.73
CA THR A 106 8.58 -11.64 -6.21
C THR A 106 8.84 -10.69 -5.04
N THR A 107 8.04 -10.81 -3.98
CA THR A 107 8.17 -10.03 -2.75
C THR A 107 9.51 -10.25 -2.05
N ALA A 108 9.99 -11.50 -1.95
CA ALA A 108 11.26 -11.80 -1.28
C ALA A 108 12.46 -11.29 -2.08
N GLN A 109 12.39 -11.34 -3.41
CA GLN A 109 13.43 -10.78 -4.29
C GLN A 109 13.46 -9.26 -4.25
N ASP A 110 12.29 -8.62 -4.21
CA ASP A 110 12.17 -7.16 -4.12
C ASP A 110 12.64 -6.64 -2.76
N GLU A 111 12.33 -7.36 -1.67
CA GLU A 111 12.87 -7.09 -0.33
C GLU A 111 14.40 -7.23 -0.28
N ALA A 112 14.96 -8.29 -0.87
CA ALA A 112 16.40 -8.48 -0.94
C ALA A 112 17.11 -7.38 -1.75
N ARG A 113 16.50 -6.93 -2.86
CA ARG A 113 16.98 -5.79 -3.65
C ARG A 113 16.93 -4.49 -2.86
N ALA A 114 15.81 -4.21 -2.19
CA ALA A 114 15.67 -3.02 -1.34
C ALA A 114 16.69 -2.99 -0.19
N GLN A 115 16.94 -4.15 0.43
CA GLN A 115 17.96 -4.29 1.47
C GLN A 115 19.37 -4.06 0.90
N ALA A 116 19.70 -4.66 -0.24
CA ALA A 116 20.99 -4.46 -0.90
C ALA A 116 21.22 -2.99 -1.29
N GLU A 117 20.17 -2.27 -1.72
CA GLU A 117 20.25 -0.84 -1.99
C GLU A 117 20.46 0.00 -0.72
N SER A 118 19.78 -0.31 0.38
CA SER A 118 20.00 0.38 1.66
C SER A 118 21.42 0.14 2.17
N ASP A 119 21.94 -1.08 2.03
CA ASP A 119 23.32 -1.44 2.41
C ASP A 119 24.37 -0.77 1.50
N ARG A 120 24.07 -0.62 0.20
CA ARG A 120 24.90 0.15 -0.72
C ARG A 120 24.98 1.62 -0.27
N LYS A 121 23.83 2.26 -0.05
CA LYS A 121 23.76 3.67 0.41
C LYS A 121 24.46 3.85 1.76
N ARG A 122 24.31 2.91 2.69
CA ARG A 122 25.02 2.91 3.98
C ARG A 122 26.54 2.85 3.78
N ARG A 123 27.04 2.02 2.86
CA ARG A 123 28.49 1.95 2.56
C ARG A 123 29.00 3.26 1.95
N GLU A 124 28.27 3.81 0.98
CA GLU A 124 28.57 5.12 0.39
C GLU A 124 28.62 6.22 1.47
N TRP A 125 27.67 6.22 2.40
CA TRP A 125 27.66 7.13 3.55
C TRP A 125 28.89 6.96 4.45
N LEU A 126 29.23 5.73 4.84
CA LEU A 126 30.39 5.46 5.69
C LEU A 126 31.71 5.83 4.99
N GLU A 127 31.82 5.61 3.69
CA GLU A 127 32.96 6.04 2.88
C GLU A 127 33.08 7.56 2.85
N PHE A 128 31.97 8.26 2.61
CA PHE A 128 31.91 9.71 2.67
C PHE A 128 32.32 10.22 4.06
N GLU A 129 31.75 9.67 5.13
CA GLU A 129 32.07 10.09 6.50
C GLU A 129 33.54 9.88 6.83
N ARG A 130 34.12 8.71 6.47
CA ARG A 130 35.55 8.45 6.63
C ARG A 130 36.40 9.46 5.87
N TYR A 131 36.06 9.72 4.61
CA TYR A 131 36.78 10.69 3.78
C TYR A 131 36.73 12.09 4.40
N GLN A 132 35.54 12.57 4.80
CA GLN A 132 35.37 13.88 5.43
C GLN A 132 36.12 13.96 6.76
N MET A 133 36.06 12.93 7.60
CA MET A 133 36.79 12.87 8.85
C MET A 133 38.31 12.94 8.64
N GLU A 134 38.83 12.29 7.61
CA GLU A 134 40.25 12.39 7.26
C GLU A 134 40.61 13.81 6.77
N GLN A 135 39.76 14.47 5.97
CA GLN A 135 39.98 15.88 5.59
C GLN A 135 39.92 16.84 6.78
N ILE A 136 38.98 16.63 7.70
CA ILE A 136 38.86 17.37 8.96
C ILE A 136 40.13 17.16 9.80
N ARG A 137 40.62 15.92 9.91
CA ARG A 137 41.84 15.59 10.64
C ARG A 137 43.05 16.30 10.04
N ARG A 138 43.21 16.25 8.71
CA ARG A 138 44.28 16.95 7.99
C ARG A 138 44.22 18.46 8.21
N SER A 139 43.05 19.05 8.07
CA SER A 139 42.85 20.49 8.27
C SER A 139 43.15 20.90 9.72
N ARG A 140 42.69 20.12 10.70
CA ARG A 140 42.98 20.33 12.12
C ARG A 140 44.48 20.23 12.42
N ASN A 141 45.20 19.33 11.78
CA ASN A 141 46.65 19.19 11.93
C ASN A 141 47.43 20.41 11.37
N ILE A 142 46.83 21.19 10.47
CA ILE A 142 47.39 22.46 9.97
C ILE A 142 47.01 23.62 10.90
N VAL A 143 45.74 23.69 11.31
CA VAL A 143 45.21 24.77 12.17
C VAL A 143 45.91 24.79 13.54
N LYS A 144 46.01 23.64 14.22
CA LYS A 144 46.58 23.55 15.57
C LYS A 144 47.97 24.17 15.72
N PRO A 145 48.99 23.79 14.92
CA PRO A 145 50.32 24.38 15.05
C PRO A 145 50.35 25.85 14.65
N LEU A 146 49.55 26.29 13.67
CA LEU A 146 49.49 27.70 13.28
C LEU A 146 48.92 28.57 14.39
N VAL A 147 47.85 28.13 15.07
CA VAL A 147 47.29 28.81 16.23
C VAL A 147 48.33 28.88 17.34
N ALA A 148 48.94 27.76 17.71
CA ALA A 148 49.95 27.72 18.76
C ALA A 148 51.16 28.63 18.47
N GLU A 149 51.57 28.72 17.21
CA GLU A 149 52.67 29.60 16.79
C GLU A 149 52.29 31.09 16.86
N ILE A 150 51.07 31.44 16.46
CA ILE A 150 50.55 32.81 16.59
C ILE A 150 50.42 33.20 18.07
N ASP A 151 49.93 32.30 18.92
CA ASP A 151 49.84 32.52 20.36
C ASP A 151 51.22 32.76 20.99
N ARG A 152 52.24 32.02 20.56
CA ARG A 152 53.64 32.25 20.98
C ARG A 152 54.16 33.62 20.53
N LEU A 153 53.90 34.01 19.29
CA LEU A 153 54.32 35.31 18.77
C LEU A 153 53.62 36.47 19.50
N ASN A 154 52.32 36.32 19.79
CA ASN A 154 51.57 37.27 20.61
C ASN A 154 52.17 37.39 22.02
N ALA A 155 52.52 36.27 22.65
CA ALA A 155 53.16 36.29 23.98
C ALA A 155 54.50 37.04 23.97
N ILE A 156 55.31 36.90 22.91
CA ILE A 156 56.56 37.66 22.74
C ILE A 156 56.26 39.17 22.62
N ILE A 157 55.23 39.55 21.85
CA ILE A 157 54.82 40.95 21.70
C ILE A 157 54.37 41.52 23.05
N ASP A 158 53.56 40.78 23.80
CA ASP A 158 53.06 41.20 25.11
C ASP A 158 54.19 41.32 26.14
N GLU A 159 55.13 40.37 26.17
CA GLU A 159 56.32 40.46 27.02
C GLU A 159 57.17 41.69 26.66
N ASN A 160 57.42 41.92 25.37
CA ASN A 160 58.15 43.09 24.90
C ASN A 160 57.44 44.40 25.28
N ARG A 161 56.10 44.44 25.16
CA ARG A 161 55.27 45.58 25.54
C ARG A 161 55.35 45.85 27.03
N THR A 162 55.31 44.82 27.87
CA THR A 162 55.44 44.97 29.33
C THR A 162 56.85 45.43 29.73
N ARG A 163 57.91 44.91 29.10
CA ARG A 163 59.30 45.36 29.33
C ARG A 163 59.49 46.83 28.99
N LEU A 164 58.92 47.30 27.89
CA LEU A 164 58.94 48.72 27.51
C LEU A 164 58.09 49.59 28.43
N ALA A 165 56.92 49.10 28.86
CA ALA A 165 56.02 49.84 29.76
C ALA A 165 56.58 49.99 31.18
N ASN A 166 57.35 49.01 31.65
CA ASN A 166 58.00 49.04 32.96
C ASN A 166 59.25 49.95 33.01
N ASP A 167 59.78 50.38 31.85
CA ASP A 167 60.86 51.38 31.77
C ASP A 167 60.29 52.80 31.91
N VAL A 168 59.92 53.16 33.14
CA VAL A 168 59.31 54.46 33.48
C VAL A 168 60.38 55.42 34.02
N PRO A 169 60.36 56.72 33.65
CA PRO A 169 61.30 57.72 34.19
C PRO A 169 61.26 57.83 35.72
N TYR A 170 62.40 58.16 36.34
CA TYR A 170 62.59 58.26 37.80
C TYR A 170 61.53 59.07 38.56
N ALA A 171 60.87 60.03 37.92
CA ALA A 171 59.87 60.89 38.53
C ALA A 171 58.54 60.19 38.87
N TRP A 172 58.30 58.98 38.35
CA TRP A 172 57.00 58.29 38.47
C TRP A 172 57.08 56.94 39.19
N ASN A 173 58.26 56.48 39.62
CA ASN A 173 58.42 55.18 40.29
C ASN A 173 59.48 55.25 41.41
N VAL A 174 59.03 55.16 42.67
CA VAL A 174 59.85 55.40 43.89
C VAL A 174 60.95 54.35 44.09
N PHE A 175 60.84 53.18 43.44
CA PHE A 175 61.85 52.10 43.48
C PHE A 175 62.75 52.05 42.24
N ALA A 176 62.70 53.04 41.35
CA ALA A 176 63.40 53.05 40.06
C ALA A 176 64.93 52.96 40.12
N PHE A 177 65.55 53.18 41.30
CA PHE A 177 67.01 53.06 41.46
C PHE A 177 67.49 51.60 41.55
N LEU A 178 66.60 50.64 41.83
CA LEU A 178 66.92 49.20 41.91
C LEU A 178 66.68 48.45 40.60
N SER A 179 65.94 49.02 39.64
CA SER A 179 65.63 48.35 38.38
C SER A 179 66.69 48.60 37.31
N LYS A 180 67.14 47.52 36.65
CA LYS A 180 68.06 47.61 35.51
C LYS A 180 67.38 48.38 34.37
N ARG A 181 67.89 49.57 34.04
CA ARG A 181 67.37 50.42 32.97
C ARG A 181 67.72 49.83 31.60
N LEU A 182 66.78 49.90 30.67
CA LEU A 182 66.98 49.43 29.31
C LEU A 182 67.78 50.48 28.49
N SER A 183 68.84 50.04 27.83
CA SER A 183 69.61 50.85 26.88
C SER A 183 68.76 51.21 25.66
N ASP A 184 69.06 52.34 25.00
CA ASP A 184 68.41 52.73 23.75
C ASP A 184 68.61 51.68 22.64
N GLN A 185 69.75 50.98 22.66
CA GLN A 185 69.99 49.84 21.77
C GLN A 185 69.02 48.69 22.08
N GLU A 186 68.89 48.29 23.35
CA GLU A 186 67.97 47.22 23.77
C GLU A 186 66.50 47.57 23.45
N LYS A 187 66.10 48.84 23.59
CA LYS A 187 64.76 49.32 23.19
C LYS A 187 64.54 49.21 21.69
N SER A 188 65.56 49.51 20.88
CA SER A 188 65.48 49.38 19.42
C SER A 188 65.34 47.92 19.00
N GLU A 189 66.09 47.01 19.64
CA GLU A 189 66.04 45.58 19.40
C GLU A 189 64.67 44.99 19.77
N ILE A 190 64.10 45.37 20.92
CA ILE A 190 62.77 44.95 21.35
C ILE A 190 61.69 45.44 20.39
N ARG A 191 61.77 46.70 19.93
CA ARG A 191 60.84 47.25 18.93
C ARG A 191 60.93 46.49 17.61
N LEU A 192 62.14 46.19 17.15
CA LEU A 192 62.35 45.43 15.92
C LEU A 192 61.84 43.99 16.05
N ALA A 193 62.08 43.32 17.18
CA ALA A 193 61.56 41.99 17.46
C ALA A 193 60.02 41.96 17.47
N SER A 194 59.38 42.98 18.04
CA SER A 194 57.92 43.13 18.02
C SER A 194 57.39 43.30 16.59
N ILE A 195 58.00 44.17 15.77
CA ILE A 195 57.63 44.38 14.37
C ILE A 195 57.80 43.08 13.55
N ASN A 196 58.89 42.35 13.77
CA ASN A 196 59.14 41.07 13.08
C ASN A 196 58.11 40.01 13.48
N ALA A 197 57.74 39.94 14.77
CA ALA A 197 56.69 39.05 15.26
C ALA A 197 55.31 39.39 14.65
N ASP A 198 54.94 40.68 14.61
CA ASP A 198 53.70 41.16 13.99
C ASP A 198 53.62 40.80 12.50
N ASN A 199 54.71 41.01 11.76
CA ASN A 199 54.79 40.63 10.36
C ASN A 199 54.65 39.11 10.18
N ALA A 200 55.27 38.31 11.05
CA ALA A 200 55.15 36.85 11.04
C ALA A 200 53.71 36.39 11.34
N ILE A 201 53.02 37.02 12.30
CA ILE A 201 51.61 36.77 12.60
C ILE A 201 50.76 37.05 11.36
N ARG A 202 50.90 38.23 10.74
CA ARG A 202 50.13 38.59 9.53
C ARG A 202 50.29 37.57 8.40
N ILE A 203 51.51 37.10 8.17
CA ILE A 203 51.79 36.08 7.15
C ILE A 203 51.12 34.74 7.50
N LYS A 204 51.20 34.31 8.77
CA LYS A 204 50.63 33.02 9.24
C LYS A 204 49.11 33.05 9.40
N GLN A 205 48.52 34.22 9.62
CA GLN A 205 47.08 34.38 9.77
C GLN A 205 46.33 34.04 8.47
N ILE A 206 46.93 34.29 7.31
CA ILE A 206 46.32 34.00 6.00
C ILE A 206 46.05 32.48 5.82
N PRO A 207 47.05 31.58 5.90
CA PRO A 207 46.81 30.15 5.81
C PRO A 207 45.97 29.63 6.97
N LEU A 208 46.08 30.21 8.18
CA LEU A 208 45.21 29.85 9.31
C LEU A 208 43.75 30.12 9.00
N ASN A 209 43.39 31.33 8.57
CA ASN A 209 42.02 31.70 8.23
C ASN A 209 41.46 30.80 7.13
N LYS A 210 42.27 30.49 6.12
CA LYS A 210 41.89 29.56 5.04
C LYS A 210 41.63 28.14 5.57
N ALA A 211 42.54 27.60 6.38
CA ALA A 211 42.41 26.25 6.93
C ALA A 211 41.23 26.15 7.92
N THR A 212 40.99 27.19 8.72
CA THR A 212 39.83 27.26 9.64
C THR A 212 38.53 27.36 8.87
N ALA A 213 38.45 28.18 7.82
CA ALA A 213 37.27 28.26 6.96
C ALA A 213 36.97 26.91 6.28
N GLN A 214 38.00 26.23 5.77
CA GLN A 214 37.88 24.89 5.22
C GLN A 214 37.40 23.88 6.27
N LEU A 215 37.96 23.91 7.48
CA LEU A 215 37.55 23.05 8.58
C LEU A 215 36.06 23.23 8.92
N ASN A 216 35.61 24.48 9.05
CA ASN A 216 34.21 24.78 9.33
C ASN A 216 33.30 24.29 8.19
N GLN A 217 33.68 24.56 6.94
CA GLN A 217 32.94 24.08 5.78
C GLN A 217 32.80 22.55 5.75
N LEU A 218 33.87 21.80 6.05
CA LEU A 218 33.84 20.34 6.12
C LEU A 218 32.93 19.83 7.25
N CYS A 219 33.01 20.46 8.43
CA CYS A 219 32.13 20.16 9.56
C CYS A 219 30.66 20.41 9.20
N ASP A 220 30.35 21.53 8.56
CA ASP A 220 29.00 21.89 8.14
C ASP A 220 28.46 20.91 7.08
N GLN A 221 29.28 20.54 6.10
CA GLN A 221 28.91 19.54 5.08
C GLN A 221 28.59 18.18 5.72
N LEU A 222 29.40 17.76 6.69
CA LEU A 222 29.17 16.52 7.42
C LEU A 222 27.88 16.58 8.25
N ALA A 223 27.64 17.70 8.94
CA ALA A 223 26.42 17.91 9.72
C ALA A 223 25.16 17.90 8.83
N GLN A 224 25.18 18.63 7.72
CA GLN A 224 24.07 18.66 6.75
C GLN A 224 23.77 17.26 6.20
N ARG A 225 24.81 16.50 5.83
CA ARG A 225 24.63 15.15 5.33
C ARG A 225 24.12 14.17 6.39
N ARG A 226 24.55 14.28 7.66
CA ARG A 226 23.99 13.50 8.77
C ARG A 226 22.49 13.70 8.91
N VAL A 227 22.03 14.94 8.85
CA VAL A 227 20.59 15.26 8.90
C VAL A 227 19.85 14.66 7.70
N GLN A 228 20.43 14.69 6.49
CA GLN A 228 19.83 14.06 5.31
C GLN A 228 19.75 12.53 5.46
N GLU A 229 20.79 11.92 6.02
CA GLU A 229 20.86 10.48 6.24
C GLU A 229 19.87 10.01 7.32
N GLU A 230 19.72 10.78 8.40
CA GLU A 230 18.68 10.54 9.42
C GLU A 230 17.28 10.60 8.82
N LYS A 231 17.00 11.59 7.94
CA LYS A 231 15.73 11.67 7.21
C LYS A 231 15.51 10.46 6.31
N ARG A 232 16.56 10.01 5.59
CA ARG A 232 16.50 8.80 4.75
C ARG A 232 16.14 7.56 5.59
N ILE A 233 16.86 7.35 6.69
CA ILE A 233 16.63 6.22 7.60
C ILE A 233 15.21 6.27 8.19
N ALA A 234 14.75 7.46 8.58
CA ALA A 234 13.40 7.66 9.09
C ALA A 234 12.33 7.33 8.03
N ALA A 235 12.53 7.75 6.77
CA ALA A 235 11.64 7.45 5.66
C ALA A 235 11.59 5.94 5.36
N GLU A 236 12.73 5.24 5.36
CA GLU A 236 12.77 3.79 5.17
C GLU A 236 12.05 3.03 6.30
N LYS A 237 12.24 3.46 7.55
CA LYS A 237 11.51 2.90 8.70
C LYS A 237 10.00 3.15 8.59
N ALA A 238 9.60 4.36 8.20
CA ALA A 238 8.20 4.72 8.02
C ALA A 238 7.54 3.90 6.89
N HIS A 239 8.25 3.70 5.77
CA HIS A 239 7.79 2.85 4.67
C HIS A 239 7.60 1.40 5.13
N LYS A 240 8.58 0.83 5.83
CA LYS A 240 8.49 -0.53 6.38
C LYS A 240 7.30 -0.66 7.35
N ALA A 241 7.12 0.29 8.25
CA ALA A 241 5.98 0.30 9.18
C ALA A 241 4.63 0.41 8.46
N ASN A 242 4.55 1.21 7.39
CA ASN A 242 3.33 1.31 6.58
C ASN A 242 3.03 -0.01 5.85
N MET A 243 4.05 -0.68 5.32
CA MET A 243 3.91 -2.00 4.68
C MET A 243 3.45 -3.07 5.69
N GLU A 244 4.02 -3.09 6.89
CA GLU A 244 3.58 -3.98 7.96
C GLU A 244 2.13 -3.70 8.38
N ARG A 245 1.74 -2.43 8.48
CA ARG A 245 0.35 -2.04 8.76
C ARG A 245 -0.60 -2.55 7.67
N LEU A 246 -0.28 -2.32 6.41
CA LEU A 246 -1.09 -2.79 5.28
C LEU A 246 -1.19 -4.31 5.25
N ALA A 247 -0.11 -5.03 5.57
CA ALA A 247 -0.12 -6.49 5.68
C ALA A 247 -1.04 -6.96 6.82
N ARG A 248 -1.03 -6.30 7.97
CA ARG A 248 -1.95 -6.59 9.09
C ARG A 248 -3.40 -6.33 8.73
N GLU A 249 -3.68 -5.21 8.06
CA GLU A 249 -5.03 -4.88 7.59
C GLU A 249 -5.56 -5.94 6.62
N ARG A 250 -4.75 -6.33 5.63
CA ARG A 250 -5.09 -7.42 4.69
C ARG A 250 -5.32 -8.76 5.39
N ALA A 251 -4.48 -9.11 6.36
CA ALA A 251 -4.64 -10.34 7.13
C ALA A 251 -5.94 -10.34 7.95
N TYR A 252 -6.26 -9.19 8.57
CA TYR A 252 -7.50 -9.03 9.32
C TYR A 252 -8.75 -9.06 8.42
N GLU A 253 -8.69 -8.44 7.24
CA GLU A 253 -9.74 -8.52 6.23
C GLU A 253 -9.95 -9.96 5.73
N ALA A 254 -8.87 -10.70 5.50
CA ALA A 254 -8.94 -12.11 5.11
C ALA A 254 -9.62 -12.96 6.19
N LEU A 255 -9.25 -12.78 7.46
CA LEU A 255 -9.88 -13.45 8.59
C LEU A 255 -11.38 -13.10 8.69
N ARG A 256 -11.73 -11.82 8.51
CA ARG A 256 -13.12 -11.36 8.50
C ARG A 256 -13.93 -12.01 7.37
N GLN A 257 -13.36 -12.11 6.17
CA GLN A 257 -14.00 -12.78 5.05
C GLN A 257 -14.20 -14.28 5.32
N GLU A 258 -13.22 -14.94 5.94
CA GLU A 258 -13.33 -16.34 6.32
C GLU A 258 -14.43 -16.57 7.36
N GLN A 259 -14.49 -15.75 8.41
CA GLN A 259 -15.57 -15.80 9.40
C GLN A 259 -16.95 -15.56 8.76
N ALA A 260 -17.06 -14.62 7.83
CA ALA A 260 -18.29 -14.37 7.09
C ALA A 260 -18.71 -15.56 6.22
N ARG A 261 -17.75 -16.24 5.55
CA ARG A 261 -18.01 -17.47 4.80
C ARG A 261 -18.51 -18.59 5.70
N GLN A 262 -17.84 -18.84 6.83
CA GLN A 262 -18.26 -19.85 7.80
C GLN A 262 -19.66 -19.55 8.36
N GLN A 263 -19.96 -18.28 8.64
CA GLN A 263 -21.29 -17.88 9.11
C GLN A 263 -22.35 -18.07 8.03
N ALA A 264 -22.05 -17.75 6.77
CA ALA A 264 -22.96 -17.96 5.65
C ALA A 264 -23.25 -19.46 5.44
N GLU A 265 -22.23 -20.32 5.53
CA GLU A 265 -22.39 -21.78 5.47
C GLU A 265 -23.25 -22.30 6.62
N ARG A 266 -23.02 -21.83 7.85
CA ARG A 266 -23.86 -22.17 9.01
C ARG A 266 -25.31 -21.73 8.84
N ASN A 267 -25.53 -20.50 8.36
CA ASN A 267 -26.86 -19.98 8.10
C ASN A 267 -27.57 -20.79 7.01
N LYS A 268 -26.86 -21.15 5.94
CA LYS A 268 -27.39 -22.01 4.86
C LYS A 268 -27.75 -23.39 5.39
N ALA A 269 -26.87 -24.03 6.16
CA ALA A 269 -27.13 -25.32 6.77
C ALA A 269 -28.33 -25.27 7.74
N ALA A 270 -28.49 -24.18 8.50
CA ALA A 270 -29.64 -23.97 9.37
C ALA A 270 -30.95 -23.82 8.58
N GLN A 271 -30.93 -23.10 7.45
CA GLN A 271 -32.08 -22.98 6.55
C GLN A 271 -32.48 -24.33 5.96
N GLU A 272 -31.52 -25.09 5.44
CA GLU A 272 -31.75 -26.43 4.90
C GLU A 272 -32.28 -27.39 5.99
N ALA A 273 -31.75 -27.33 7.21
CA ALA A 273 -32.25 -28.12 8.33
C ALA A 273 -33.70 -27.74 8.71
N ALA A 274 -34.03 -26.44 8.72
CA ALA A 274 -35.37 -25.96 9.00
C ALA A 274 -36.37 -26.35 7.88
N GLU A 275 -35.92 -26.40 6.62
CA GLU A 275 -36.72 -26.90 5.51
C GLU A 275 -36.95 -28.41 5.61
N ARG A 276 -35.91 -29.20 5.89
CA ARG A 276 -36.03 -30.64 6.12
C ARG A 276 -36.97 -30.94 7.29
N PHE A 277 -36.88 -30.19 8.38
CA PHE A 277 -37.78 -30.35 9.52
C PHE A 277 -39.23 -30.00 9.14
N ARG A 278 -39.45 -28.92 8.38
CA ARG A 278 -40.79 -28.58 7.85
C ARG A 278 -41.34 -29.67 6.92
N GLN A 279 -40.49 -30.27 6.07
CA GLN A 279 -40.89 -31.38 5.21
C GLN A 279 -41.27 -32.61 6.02
N GLN A 280 -40.47 -32.97 7.04
CA GLN A 280 -40.78 -34.08 7.95
C GLN A 280 -42.09 -33.86 8.70
N GLN A 281 -42.32 -32.65 9.23
CA GLN A 281 -43.60 -32.33 9.88
C GLN A 281 -44.78 -32.40 8.90
N ALA A 282 -44.61 -31.91 7.67
CA ALA A 282 -45.65 -31.99 6.65
C ALA A 282 -45.94 -33.44 6.24
N GLU A 283 -44.92 -34.29 6.16
CA GLU A 283 -45.05 -35.72 5.87
C GLU A 283 -45.75 -36.46 7.01
N GLN A 284 -45.33 -36.23 8.26
CA GLN A 284 -46.02 -36.76 9.44
C GLN A 284 -47.49 -36.29 9.51
N ALA A 285 -47.76 -35.02 9.18
CA ALA A 285 -49.12 -34.49 9.10
C ALA A 285 -49.94 -35.16 7.98
N ARG A 286 -49.33 -35.45 6.83
CA ARG A 286 -49.98 -36.20 5.74
C ARG A 286 -50.29 -37.63 6.16
N GLU A 287 -49.33 -38.34 6.75
CA GLU A 287 -49.52 -39.71 7.21
C GLU A 287 -50.61 -39.80 8.28
N SER A 288 -50.58 -38.91 9.28
CA SER A 288 -51.60 -38.85 10.32
C SER A 288 -52.98 -38.48 9.75
N ALA A 289 -53.05 -37.55 8.80
CA ALA A 289 -54.30 -37.23 8.11
C ALA A 289 -54.83 -38.42 7.28
N GLU A 290 -53.94 -39.18 6.63
CA GLU A 290 -54.31 -40.38 5.88
C GLU A 290 -54.80 -41.50 6.81
N ARG A 291 -54.12 -41.73 7.94
CA ARG A 291 -54.58 -42.64 8.99
C ARG A 291 -55.95 -42.23 9.51
N ALA A 292 -56.14 -40.96 9.85
CA ALA A 292 -57.44 -40.44 10.28
C ALA A 292 -58.53 -40.59 9.22
N ARG A 293 -58.21 -40.42 7.93
CA ARG A 293 -59.15 -40.69 6.81
C ARG A 293 -59.53 -42.16 6.74
N LYS A 294 -58.56 -43.07 6.84
CA LYS A 294 -58.80 -44.52 6.84
C LYS A 294 -59.64 -44.94 8.05
N GLU A 295 -59.34 -44.42 9.23
CA GLU A 295 -60.12 -44.64 10.45
C GLU A 295 -61.56 -44.13 10.29
N ARG A 296 -61.76 -42.90 9.80
CA ARG A 296 -63.11 -42.36 9.54
C ARG A 296 -63.88 -43.20 8.53
N ALA A 297 -63.26 -43.60 7.42
CA ALA A 297 -63.89 -44.45 6.41
C ALA A 297 -64.25 -45.84 6.97
N ALA A 298 -63.41 -46.41 7.85
CA ALA A 298 -63.71 -47.67 8.53
C ALA A 298 -64.92 -47.52 9.48
N TRP A 299 -64.98 -46.44 10.27
CA TRP A 299 -66.13 -46.14 11.12
C TRP A 299 -67.42 -45.92 10.32
N GLU A 300 -67.34 -45.19 9.21
CA GLU A 300 -68.48 -44.98 8.29
C GLU A 300 -68.95 -46.30 7.67
N ALA A 301 -68.03 -47.19 7.28
CA ALA A 301 -68.36 -48.50 6.75
C ALA A 301 -69.06 -49.38 7.80
N ILE A 302 -68.61 -49.37 9.05
CA ILE A 302 -69.26 -50.07 10.17
C ILE A 302 -70.68 -49.51 10.39
N LEU A 303 -70.82 -48.18 10.45
CA LEU A 303 -72.13 -47.53 10.58
C LEU A 303 -73.08 -47.94 9.46
N LYS A 304 -72.59 -47.95 8.21
CA LYS A 304 -73.37 -48.35 7.04
C LYS A 304 -73.75 -49.84 7.09
N ALA A 305 -72.83 -50.72 7.49
CA ALA A 305 -73.11 -52.14 7.65
C ALA A 305 -74.19 -52.39 8.72
N CYS A 306 -74.14 -51.70 9.86
CA CYS A 306 -75.21 -51.76 10.86
C CYS A 306 -76.55 -51.26 10.32
N GLN A 307 -76.56 -50.16 9.55
CA GLN A 307 -77.79 -49.65 8.92
C GLN A 307 -78.35 -50.62 7.87
N GLU A 308 -77.48 -51.25 7.07
CA GLU A 308 -77.86 -52.26 6.08
C GLU A 308 -78.39 -53.54 6.76
N GLU A 309 -77.77 -53.97 7.87
CA GLU A 309 -78.24 -55.10 8.68
C GLU A 309 -79.61 -54.81 9.30
N GLU A 310 -79.80 -53.63 9.91
CA GLU A 310 -81.10 -53.19 10.39
C GLU A 310 -82.15 -53.13 9.27
N ALA A 311 -81.76 -52.66 8.08
CA ALA A 311 -82.65 -52.61 6.91
C ALA A 311 -83.02 -54.02 6.43
N GLN A 312 -82.06 -54.94 6.39
CA GLN A 312 -82.29 -56.36 6.05
C GLN A 312 -83.18 -57.03 7.09
N GLU A 313 -82.98 -56.77 8.39
CA GLU A 313 -83.85 -57.29 9.44
C GLU A 313 -85.28 -56.76 9.29
N ARG A 314 -85.46 -55.47 8.99
CA ARG A 314 -86.78 -54.89 8.69
C ARG A 314 -87.41 -55.57 7.48
N LEU A 315 -86.64 -55.84 6.44
CA LEU A 315 -87.11 -56.54 5.24
C LEU A 315 -87.51 -57.98 5.55
N ARG A 316 -86.68 -58.73 6.29
CA ARG A 316 -86.97 -60.08 6.77
C ARG A 316 -88.22 -60.13 7.64
N LYS A 317 -88.41 -59.14 8.52
CA LYS A 317 -89.64 -58.99 9.32
C LYS A 317 -90.85 -58.77 8.41
N GLN A 318 -90.74 -57.87 7.42
CA GLN A 318 -91.82 -57.65 6.44
C GLN A 318 -92.12 -58.89 5.59
N GLU A 319 -91.10 -59.63 5.15
CA GLU A 319 -91.27 -60.88 4.40
C GLU A 319 -91.88 -61.98 5.27
N ALA A 320 -91.41 -62.13 6.52
CA ALA A 320 -92.00 -63.05 7.49
C ALA A 320 -93.47 -62.68 7.79
N ASP A 321 -93.79 -61.40 7.90
CA ASP A 321 -95.17 -60.91 8.08
C ASP A 321 -96.02 -61.16 6.82
N LYS A 322 -95.49 -60.93 5.62
CA LYS A 322 -96.14 -61.28 4.35
C LYS A 322 -96.37 -62.77 4.22
N GLU A 323 -95.40 -63.60 4.60
CA GLU A 323 -95.53 -65.06 4.56
C GLU A 323 -96.47 -65.57 5.66
N ARG A 324 -96.51 -64.92 6.83
CA ARG A 324 -97.56 -65.14 7.84
C ARG A 324 -98.93 -64.86 7.26
N THR A 325 -99.07 -63.73 6.56
CA THR A 325 -100.31 -63.32 5.89
C THR A 325 -100.68 -64.31 4.78
N ARG A 326 -99.70 -64.78 4.00
CA ARG A 326 -99.89 -65.78 2.93
C ARG A 326 -100.31 -67.14 3.50
N ARG A 327 -99.63 -67.64 4.54
CA ARG A 327 -99.98 -68.88 5.25
C ARG A 327 -101.32 -68.77 5.97
N SER A 328 -101.70 -67.58 6.45
CA SER A 328 -103.03 -67.30 6.99
C SER A 328 -104.10 -67.37 5.88
N ASN A 329 -103.81 -66.81 4.70
CA ASN A 329 -104.69 -66.93 3.52
C ASN A 329 -104.76 -68.38 2.99
N GLU A 330 -103.65 -69.12 2.95
CA GLU A 330 -103.63 -70.55 2.57
C GLU A 330 -104.38 -71.43 3.59
N ARG A 331 -104.27 -71.13 4.90
CA ARG A 331 -105.12 -71.76 5.93
C ARG A 331 -106.59 -71.38 5.75
N ASN A 332 -106.91 -70.15 5.35
CA ASN A 332 -108.28 -69.76 5.03
C ASN A 332 -108.83 -70.46 3.77
N VAL A 333 -107.98 -70.87 2.83
CA VAL A 333 -108.37 -71.65 1.64
C VAL A 333 -108.54 -73.15 1.97
N ILE A 334 -107.83 -73.69 2.98
CA ILE A 334 -107.97 -75.08 3.43
C ILE A 334 -109.06 -75.26 4.51
N THR A 335 -109.47 -74.18 5.19
CA THR A 335 -110.46 -74.22 6.30
C THR A 335 -111.87 -73.78 5.87
N SER A 336 -112.16 -73.66 4.57
CA SER A 336 -113.48 -73.25 4.06
C SER A 336 -114.34 -74.37 3.47
N VAL A 337 -113.98 -75.65 3.65
CA VAL A 337 -114.84 -76.80 3.25
C VAL A 337 -114.85 -77.90 4.31
N ARG A 338 -115.49 -77.66 5.46
CA ARG A 338 -116.38 -78.62 6.16
C ARG A 338 -116.99 -78.03 7.44
N ILE A 339 -118.26 -77.62 7.29
CA ILE A 339 -119.45 -77.94 8.10
C ILE A 339 -119.44 -77.61 9.62
N ALA A 340 -120.44 -76.77 9.97
CA ALA A 340 -120.93 -76.31 11.29
C ALA A 340 -121.68 -77.41 12.09
N PRO A 341 -122.44 -77.14 13.19
CA PRO A 341 -122.57 -75.94 14.02
C PRO A 341 -122.55 -76.20 15.55
N ASP A 342 -122.67 -75.11 16.33
CA ASP A 342 -123.58 -74.93 17.46
C ASP A 342 -122.99 -74.34 18.75
N HIS A 343 -123.77 -73.38 19.28
CA HIS A 343 -124.02 -73.06 20.69
C HIS A 343 -123.29 -71.89 21.40
N TYR A 344 -124.16 -70.91 21.78
CA TYR A 344 -124.12 -70.00 22.94
C TYR A 344 -123.06 -68.86 22.90
N SER A 345 -123.28 -67.62 23.36
CA SER A 345 -124.37 -66.96 24.09
C SER A 345 -124.05 -65.45 24.12
N SER A 346 -125.09 -64.62 24.24
CA SER A 346 -125.15 -63.33 24.98
C SER A 346 -123.99 -62.33 24.81
N LEU A 347 -124.20 -61.23 24.09
CA LEU A 347 -124.76 -59.96 24.59
C LEU A 347 -123.79 -59.13 25.45
N GLN A 348 -123.65 -57.86 25.04
CA GLN A 348 -123.29 -56.68 25.83
C GLN A 348 -121.80 -56.58 26.22
N SER A 349 -121.13 -55.44 26.17
CA SER A 349 -121.50 -54.03 25.97
C SER A 349 -120.22 -53.20 25.85
N ASN A 350 -120.28 -52.08 25.12
CA ASN A 350 -119.80 -50.73 25.52
C ASN A 350 -118.60 -50.67 26.50
N VAL A 351 -117.52 -49.92 26.26
CA VAL A 351 -117.47 -48.44 26.28
C VAL A 351 -116.18 -47.94 25.58
N PRO A 352 -116.19 -46.74 24.95
CA PRO A 352 -115.09 -46.15 24.19
C PRO A 352 -114.35 -45.01 24.93
N ALA A 353 -113.44 -44.36 24.19
CA ALA A 353 -112.85 -43.04 24.44
C ALA A 353 -111.73 -43.04 25.51
N ALA A 354 -110.76 -42.14 25.55
CA ALA A 354 -110.44 -40.91 24.85
C ALA A 354 -109.03 -40.55 25.39
N THR A 355 -108.07 -40.17 24.54
CA THR A 355 -107.65 -38.76 24.38
C THR A 355 -106.45 -38.36 25.26
N LEU A 356 -105.45 -37.82 24.55
CA LEU A 356 -104.24 -37.06 24.93
C LEU A 356 -103.00 -37.84 25.38
#